data_AF-A0A132GVJ8-F1
#
_entry.id   AF-A0A132GVJ8-F1
#
_cell.length_a   1.000
_cell.length_b   1.000
_cell.length_c   1.000
_cell.angle_alpha   90.00
_cell.angle_beta   90.00
_cell.angle_gamma   90.00
#
_symmetry.space_group_name_H-M   'P 1'
#
loop_
_entity.id
_entity.type
_entity.pdbx_description
1 polymer ?
#
loop_
_entity_poly.entity_id
_entity_poly.type
_entity_poly.pdbx_seq_one_letter_code
_entity_poly.pdbx_strand_id
1 'polypeptide(L)'
;MERKVMTELVKWKDKPNRMPLIVNGARQVGKTYILKAFGETYFENTIYVHLENQMATAAFFEGDLTPTRIIQYMEAAYNQNITAGKTLIILDEIQSSERALMALKVFCEDAPQYHIVTAGSLLGVAVNREKYSFPVGKVDEINMYPLDFEEFLWANGKQFFAEEIKQHFANNQPFAEGIHQMLIELYKHYLITGGMPAVVKQFVETQKFTDIIDIQSRILNEYLADMAKYASASTSVKIRACYNSIPTQLAKENTKFQYKVVQKGGSATLFGESIDWLESEG
;
A
#
# COMPACT_ATOMS: atom_id res chain seq x y z
N MET A 1 3.40 -10.89 -10.33
CA MET A 1 2.87 -9.94 -11.33
C MET A 1 3.80 -8.73 -11.36
N GLU A 2 4.13 -8.24 -12.55
CA GLU A 2 4.96 -7.05 -12.72
C GLU A 2 4.26 -5.80 -12.18
N ARG A 3 5.02 -4.88 -11.58
CA ARG A 3 4.51 -3.65 -10.97
C ARG A 3 5.43 -2.47 -11.25
N LYS A 4 4.87 -1.32 -11.64
CA LYS A 4 5.59 -0.05 -11.89
C LYS A 4 6.40 0.42 -10.70
N VAL A 5 5.86 0.22 -9.48
CA VAL A 5 6.52 0.62 -8.24
C VAL A 5 7.89 -0.04 -8.05
N MET A 6 8.17 -1.19 -8.70
CA MET A 6 9.51 -1.80 -8.68
C MET A 6 10.58 -0.83 -9.20
N THR A 7 10.27 -0.07 -10.26
CA THR A 7 11.17 0.95 -10.80
C THR A 7 11.46 2.05 -9.79
N GLU A 8 10.48 2.42 -8.96
CA GLU A 8 10.66 3.42 -7.90
C GLU A 8 11.53 2.87 -6.76
N LEU A 9 11.35 1.61 -6.38
CA LEU A 9 12.19 0.93 -5.39
C LEU A 9 13.66 0.87 -5.82
N VAL A 10 13.91 0.56 -7.10
CA VAL A 10 15.27 0.56 -7.67
C VAL A 10 15.87 1.96 -7.65
N LYS A 11 15.11 2.97 -8.09
CA LYS A 11 15.55 4.38 -8.01
C LYS A 11 15.88 4.81 -6.59
N TRP A 12 15.10 4.38 -5.61
CA TRP A 12 15.35 4.65 -4.20
C TRP A 12 16.65 4.00 -3.71
N LYS A 13 16.87 2.72 -4.02
CA LYS A 13 18.09 1.99 -3.63
C LYS A 13 19.36 2.71 -4.11
N ASP A 14 19.36 3.15 -5.37
CA ASP A 14 20.54 3.74 -6.01
C ASP A 14 20.70 5.26 -5.74
N LYS A 15 19.81 5.86 -4.95
CA LYS A 15 19.86 7.29 -4.58
C LYS A 15 21.07 7.57 -3.65
N PRO A 16 21.96 8.53 -3.96
CA PRO A 16 23.13 8.82 -3.11
C PRO A 16 22.80 9.27 -1.69
N ASN A 17 21.77 10.11 -1.53
CA ASN A 17 21.27 10.60 -0.24
C ASN A 17 19.95 9.91 0.13
N ARG A 18 19.97 8.58 0.07
CA ARG A 18 18.81 7.74 0.39
C ARG A 18 18.46 7.85 1.87
N MET A 19 17.17 8.05 2.15
CA MET A 19 16.63 7.91 3.50
C MET A 19 15.93 6.56 3.63
N PRO A 20 15.67 6.04 4.85
CA PRO A 20 14.79 4.89 5.01
C PRO A 20 13.46 5.12 4.29
N LEU A 21 12.94 4.09 3.63
CA LEU A 21 11.76 4.20 2.79
C LEU A 21 10.52 3.70 3.53
N ILE A 22 9.45 4.48 3.48
CA ILE A 22 8.12 4.02 3.84
C ILE A 22 7.32 3.75 2.56
N VAL A 23 6.92 2.50 2.36
CA VAL A 23 5.94 2.12 1.35
C VAL A 23 4.56 2.10 2.00
N ASN A 24 3.81 3.15 1.70
CA ASN A 24 2.44 3.34 2.11
C ASN A 24 1.48 2.71 1.11
N GLY A 25 0.24 2.51 1.53
CA GLY A 25 -0.85 2.12 0.64
C GLY A 25 -1.92 1.36 1.39
N ALA A 26 -3.06 1.19 0.73
CA ALA A 26 -4.19 0.49 1.29
C ALA A 26 -3.86 -1.00 1.56
N ARG A 27 -4.70 -1.69 2.33
CA ARG A 27 -4.50 -3.12 2.59
C ARG A 27 -4.63 -3.93 1.30
N GLN A 28 -3.89 -5.03 1.24
CA GLN A 28 -3.87 -5.99 0.13
C GLN A 28 -3.38 -5.48 -1.24
N VAL A 29 -2.86 -4.26 -1.35
CA VAL A 29 -2.30 -3.74 -2.63
C VAL A 29 -0.99 -4.41 -3.06
N GLY A 30 -0.41 -5.28 -2.23
CA GLY A 30 0.77 -6.10 -2.57
C GLY A 30 2.10 -5.60 -2.02
N LYS A 31 2.11 -4.73 -1.00
CA LYS A 31 3.32 -4.13 -0.39
C LYS A 31 4.34 -5.19 0.06
N THR A 32 3.94 -6.12 0.91
CA THR A 32 4.81 -7.20 1.40
C THR A 32 5.39 -8.03 0.25
N TYR A 33 4.57 -8.35 -0.74
CA TYR A 33 4.98 -9.15 -1.89
C TYR A 33 6.05 -8.42 -2.72
N ILE A 34 5.82 -7.14 -3.05
CA ILE A 34 6.76 -6.39 -3.89
C ILE A 34 8.08 -6.12 -3.17
N LEU A 35 8.05 -5.87 -1.86
CA LEU A 35 9.26 -5.65 -1.06
C LEU A 35 10.12 -6.92 -0.94
N LYS A 36 9.50 -8.09 -0.78
CA LYS A 36 10.22 -9.37 -0.77
C LYS A 36 10.86 -9.65 -2.13
N ALA A 37 10.10 -9.51 -3.22
CA ALA A 37 10.61 -9.68 -4.57
C ALA A 37 11.77 -8.70 -4.90
N PHE A 38 11.65 -7.46 -4.41
CA PHE A 38 12.70 -6.45 -4.54
C PHE A 38 13.98 -6.85 -3.78
N GLY A 39 13.83 -7.32 -2.54
CA GLY A 39 14.94 -7.86 -1.75
C GLY A 39 15.65 -9.02 -2.44
N GLU A 40 14.88 -10.01 -2.91
CA GLU A 40 15.40 -11.20 -3.61
C GLU A 40 16.12 -10.86 -4.91
N THR A 41 15.68 -9.83 -5.63
CA THR A 41 16.23 -9.49 -6.95
C THR A 41 17.44 -8.57 -6.87
N TYR A 42 17.46 -7.63 -5.92
CA TYR A 42 18.43 -6.51 -5.92
C TYR A 42 19.41 -6.51 -4.74
N PHE A 43 19.30 -7.45 -3.80
CA PHE A 43 20.18 -7.55 -2.64
C PHE A 43 20.74 -8.97 -2.47
N GLU A 44 21.94 -9.08 -1.89
CA GLU A 44 22.56 -10.38 -1.60
C GLU A 44 21.87 -11.07 -0.42
N ASN A 45 21.31 -10.28 0.51
CA ASN A 45 20.56 -10.79 1.65
C ASN A 45 19.34 -9.89 1.94
N THR A 46 18.28 -10.48 2.49
CA THR A 46 17.10 -9.74 2.94
C THR A 46 16.65 -10.24 4.30
N ILE A 47 16.58 -9.33 5.27
CA ILE A 47 15.96 -9.59 6.58
C ILE A 47 14.53 -9.08 6.53
N TYR A 48 13.57 -9.98 6.71
CA TYR A 48 12.16 -9.65 6.75
C TYR A 48 11.62 -9.77 8.17
N VAL A 49 11.14 -8.63 8.70
CA VAL A 49 10.56 -8.52 10.03
C VAL A 49 9.08 -8.14 9.91
N HIS A 50 8.19 -8.93 10.52
CA HIS A 50 6.77 -8.59 10.63
C HIS A 50 6.45 -8.18 12.06
N LEU A 51 6.35 -6.88 12.32
CA LEU A 51 6.38 -6.32 13.66
C LEU A 51 5.21 -6.75 14.55
N GLU A 52 4.02 -6.98 13.97
CA GLU A 52 2.87 -7.50 14.75
C GLU A 52 3.06 -8.97 15.19
N ASN A 53 3.74 -9.79 14.39
CA ASN A 53 3.90 -11.23 14.64
C ASN A 53 5.16 -11.54 15.45
N GLN A 54 6.20 -10.71 15.31
CA GLN A 54 7.51 -10.93 15.92
C GLN A 54 7.68 -10.02 17.14
N MET A 55 6.88 -10.30 18.17
CA MET A 55 6.77 -9.48 19.39
C MET A 55 8.12 -9.22 20.08
N ALA A 56 9.05 -10.18 20.06
CA ALA A 56 10.37 -10.00 20.66
C ALA A 56 11.18 -8.90 19.95
N THR A 57 11.11 -8.84 18.62
CA THR A 57 11.78 -7.81 17.82
C THR A 57 11.10 -6.46 17.97
N ALA A 58 9.76 -6.44 17.98
CA ALA A 58 9.01 -5.21 18.27
C ALA A 58 9.36 -4.65 19.66
N ALA A 59 9.40 -5.50 20.69
CA ALA A 59 9.78 -5.10 22.05
C ALA A 59 11.23 -4.58 22.15
N PHE A 60 12.13 -5.02 21.27
CA PHE A 60 13.50 -4.52 21.25
C PHE A 60 13.58 -3.03 20.90
N PHE A 61 12.70 -2.55 20.01
CA PHE A 61 12.60 -1.14 19.66
C PHE A 61 12.11 -0.25 20.82
N GLU A 62 11.46 -0.80 21.84
CA GLU A 62 11.06 -0.02 23.02
C GLU A 62 12.28 0.50 23.82
N GLY A 63 13.43 -0.18 23.73
CA GLY A 63 14.68 0.24 24.37
C GLY A 63 15.46 1.30 23.60
N ASP A 64 16.77 1.41 23.86
CA ASP A 64 17.68 2.28 23.12
C ASP A 64 17.68 1.99 21.60
N LEU A 65 17.44 3.02 20.79
CA LEU A 65 17.32 2.98 19.33
C LEU A 65 18.65 3.14 18.58
N THR A 66 19.78 3.04 19.28
CA THR A 66 21.12 3.08 18.67
C THR A 66 21.22 2.07 17.50
N PRO A 67 21.55 2.51 16.27
CA PRO A 67 21.53 1.64 15.09
C PRO A 67 22.38 0.38 15.24
N THR A 68 23.61 0.51 15.74
CA THR A 68 24.52 -0.63 15.95
C THR A 68 23.90 -1.71 16.83
N ARG A 69 23.16 -1.31 17.87
CA ARG A 69 22.49 -2.22 18.80
C ARG A 69 21.35 -2.97 18.13
N ILE A 70 20.55 -2.26 17.31
CA ILE A 70 19.46 -2.85 16.52
C ILE A 70 20.00 -3.84 15.50
N ILE A 71 21.06 -3.47 14.77
CA ILE A 71 21.71 -4.33 13.78
C ILE A 71 22.24 -5.60 14.44
N GLN A 72 23.02 -5.49 15.52
CA GLN A 72 23.55 -6.67 16.24
C GLN A 72 22.44 -7.60 16.76
N TYR A 73 21.34 -7.02 17.27
CA TYR A 73 20.19 -7.80 17.68
C TYR A 73 19.56 -8.55 16.50
N MET A 74 19.33 -7.87 15.37
CA MET A 74 18.77 -8.51 14.18
C MET A 74 19.69 -9.61 13.64
N GLU A 75 21.00 -9.38 13.60
CA GLU A 75 21.96 -10.41 13.18
C GLU A 75 21.87 -11.67 14.04
N ALA A 76 21.79 -11.49 15.37
CA ALA A 76 21.64 -12.60 16.30
C ALA A 76 20.26 -13.27 16.23
N ALA A 77 19.18 -12.49 16.13
CA ALA A 77 17.80 -12.98 16.15
C ALA A 77 17.43 -13.76 14.88
N TYR A 78 17.94 -13.31 13.72
CA TYR A 78 17.67 -13.92 12.43
C TYR A 78 18.81 -14.83 11.94
N ASN A 79 19.91 -14.92 12.69
CA ASN A 79 21.11 -15.71 12.36
C ASN A 79 21.63 -15.42 10.94
N GLN A 80 21.77 -14.13 10.62
CA GLN A 80 22.21 -13.64 9.32
C GLN A 80 23.08 -12.40 9.49
N ASN A 81 24.15 -12.27 8.71
CA ASN A 81 24.95 -11.04 8.71
C ASN A 81 24.23 -9.91 7.97
N ILE A 82 24.30 -8.70 8.51
CA ILE A 82 23.78 -7.49 7.87
C ILE A 82 24.95 -6.70 7.32
N THR A 83 25.16 -6.78 6.01
CA THR A 83 26.20 -6.01 5.33
C THR A 83 25.59 -4.78 4.68
N ALA A 84 26.05 -3.60 5.08
CA ALA A 84 25.63 -2.34 4.48
C ALA A 84 25.80 -2.35 2.95
N GLY A 85 24.83 -1.81 2.23
CA GLY A 85 24.81 -1.85 0.76
C GLY A 85 24.39 -3.18 0.12
N LYS A 86 24.44 -4.30 0.87
CA LYS A 86 24.18 -5.65 0.34
C LYS A 86 22.97 -6.33 0.97
N THR A 87 22.58 -5.90 2.17
CA THR A 87 21.43 -6.42 2.89
C THR A 87 20.29 -5.40 2.90
N LEU A 88 19.09 -5.84 2.52
CA LEU A 88 17.85 -5.09 2.71
C LEU A 88 17.19 -5.51 4.03
N ILE A 89 16.77 -4.54 4.83
CA ILE A 89 15.95 -4.77 6.03
C ILE A 89 14.53 -4.31 5.71
N ILE A 90 13.57 -5.22 5.82
CA ILE A 90 12.15 -4.96 5.60
C ILE A 90 11.44 -4.99 6.96
N LEU A 91 10.84 -3.87 7.37
CA LEU A 91 9.97 -3.79 8.55
C LEU A 91 8.52 -3.68 8.11
N ASP A 92 7.81 -4.81 8.15
CA ASP A 92 6.41 -4.91 7.76
C ASP A 92 5.47 -4.63 8.94
N GLU A 93 4.26 -4.15 8.62
CA GLU A 93 3.27 -3.68 9.59
C GLU A 93 3.84 -2.65 10.58
N ILE A 94 4.59 -1.65 10.07
CA ILE A 94 5.30 -0.65 10.89
C ILE A 94 4.40 0.15 11.83
N GLN A 95 3.10 0.30 11.50
CA GLN A 95 2.13 0.94 12.39
C GLN A 95 1.93 0.19 13.72
N SER A 96 2.33 -1.08 13.79
CA SER A 96 2.28 -1.86 15.02
C SER A 96 3.42 -1.55 16.00
N SER A 97 4.43 -0.77 15.59
CA SER A 97 5.52 -0.32 16.45
C SER A 97 5.94 1.12 16.13
N GLU A 98 5.40 2.07 16.90
CA GLU A 98 5.72 3.51 16.79
C GLU A 98 7.20 3.78 17.07
N ARG A 99 7.82 2.97 17.94
CA ARG A 99 9.26 3.03 18.23
C ARG A 99 10.12 2.57 17.06
N ALA A 100 9.69 1.57 16.31
CA ALA A 100 10.38 1.17 15.08
C ALA A 100 10.28 2.27 14.01
N LEU A 101 9.14 2.97 13.92
CA LEU A 101 9.00 4.15 13.04
C LEU A 101 9.95 5.28 13.45
N MET A 102 10.11 5.54 14.75
CA MET A 102 11.09 6.52 15.26
C MET A 102 12.53 6.11 14.94
N ALA A 103 12.85 4.82 15.00
CA ALA A 103 14.19 4.32 14.70
C ALA A 103 14.64 4.70 13.28
N LEU A 104 13.70 4.85 12.32
CA LEU A 104 14.03 5.29 10.96
C LEU A 104 14.76 6.64 10.96
N LYS A 105 14.35 7.58 11.81
CA LYS A 105 15.05 8.87 11.94
C LYS A 105 16.50 8.67 12.38
N VAL A 106 16.72 7.83 13.39
CA VAL A 106 18.07 7.57 13.93
C VAL A 106 18.94 6.87 12.89
N PHE A 107 18.38 5.91 12.14
CA PHE A 107 19.08 5.29 11.02
C PHE A 107 19.43 6.28 9.90
N CYS A 108 18.52 7.21 9.58
CA CYS A 108 18.79 8.26 8.60
C CYS A 108 19.95 9.17 9.02
N GLU A 109 20.05 9.50 10.31
CA GLU A 109 21.04 10.44 10.84
C GLU A 109 22.41 9.79 11.09
N ASP A 110 22.40 8.62 11.75
CA ASP A 110 23.62 8.02 12.30
C ASP A 110 24.12 6.82 11.50
N ALA A 111 23.26 6.20 10.67
CA ALA A 111 23.60 4.98 9.94
C ALA A 111 22.95 4.86 8.54
N PRO A 112 23.10 5.87 7.65
CA PRO A 112 22.44 5.91 6.34
C PRO A 112 22.94 4.82 5.37
N GLN A 113 24.03 4.12 5.68
CA GLN A 113 24.57 3.03 4.88
C GLN A 113 23.65 1.80 4.81
N TYR A 114 22.73 1.63 5.78
CA TYR A 114 21.78 0.51 5.78
C TYR A 114 20.59 0.79 4.86
N HIS A 115 20.13 -0.24 4.14
CA HIS A 115 18.93 -0.16 3.32
C HIS A 115 17.76 -0.65 4.15
N ILE A 116 16.93 0.28 4.59
CA ILE A 116 15.75 -0.02 5.41
C ILE A 116 14.51 0.43 4.64
N VAL A 117 13.60 -0.50 4.45
CA VAL A 117 12.28 -0.24 3.88
C VAL A 117 11.21 -0.73 4.85
N THR A 118 10.14 0.03 4.98
CA THR A 118 9.01 -0.33 5.82
C THR A 118 7.75 -0.41 4.99
N ALA A 119 6.88 -1.37 5.30
CA ALA A 119 5.52 -1.38 4.77
C ALA A 119 4.54 -1.03 5.88
N GLY A 120 3.66 -0.09 5.59
CA GLY A 120 2.61 0.34 6.51
C GLY A 120 1.28 0.47 5.79
N SER A 121 0.22 0.09 6.49
CA SER A 121 -1.14 0.44 6.08
C SER A 121 -1.68 1.48 7.07
N LEU A 122 -2.41 2.46 6.55
CA LEU A 122 -3.22 3.37 7.37
C LEU A 122 -2.39 4.23 8.35
N LEU A 123 -1.13 4.55 8.04
CA LEU A 123 -0.26 5.31 8.94
C LEU A 123 -0.82 6.68 9.34
N GLY A 124 -1.66 7.29 8.49
CA GLY A 124 -2.33 8.54 8.79
C GLY A 124 -3.26 8.48 10.01
N VAL A 125 -3.86 7.31 10.28
CA VAL A 125 -4.84 7.10 11.37
C VAL A 125 -4.34 6.14 12.45
N ALA A 126 -3.45 5.20 12.11
CA ALA A 126 -2.98 4.17 13.02
C ALA A 126 -1.85 4.63 13.95
N VAL A 127 -1.10 5.67 13.56
CA VAL A 127 0.01 6.21 14.37
C VAL A 127 -0.53 7.27 15.33
N ASN A 128 -0.32 7.07 16.62
CA ASN A 128 -0.68 8.03 17.65
C ASN A 128 0.31 9.20 17.65
N ARG A 129 -0.05 10.25 16.90
CA ARG A 129 0.73 11.49 16.78
C ARG A 129 0.90 12.25 18.10
N GLU A 130 0.11 11.94 19.15
CA GLU A 130 0.26 12.58 20.46
C GLU A 130 1.44 12.01 21.26
N LYS A 131 1.75 10.72 21.07
CA LYS A 131 2.85 10.05 21.80
C LYS A 131 4.17 10.08 21.03
N TYR A 132 4.11 9.96 19.71
CA TYR A 132 5.31 9.87 18.88
C TYR A 132 5.18 10.71 17.62
N SER A 133 6.27 11.40 17.28
CA SER A 133 6.35 12.17 16.05
C SER A 133 6.68 11.27 14.87
N PHE A 134 5.89 11.40 13.79
CA PHE A 134 6.25 10.84 12.50
C PHE A 134 7.61 11.42 12.06
N PRO A 135 8.53 10.63 11.47
CA PRO A 135 9.90 11.06 11.14
C PRO A 135 9.96 11.97 9.90
N VAL A 136 9.19 13.06 9.91
CA VAL A 136 9.08 14.02 8.80
C VAL A 136 10.46 14.56 8.41
N GLY A 137 10.77 14.50 7.12
CA GLY A 137 12.04 14.96 6.57
C GLY A 137 13.24 14.04 6.84
N LYS A 138 12.99 12.83 7.36
CA LYS A 138 14.02 11.81 7.66
C LYS A 138 13.69 10.44 7.05
N VAL A 139 12.67 10.40 6.19
CA VAL A 139 12.23 9.22 5.43
C VAL A 139 11.90 9.64 4.01
N ASP A 140 12.12 8.73 3.07
CA ASP A 140 11.52 8.80 1.74
C ASP A 140 10.17 8.06 1.79
N GLU A 141 9.20 8.46 0.97
CA GLU A 141 7.87 7.85 0.94
C GLU A 141 7.45 7.48 -0.48
N ILE A 142 6.85 6.30 -0.63
CA ILE A 142 6.20 5.84 -1.86
C ILE A 142 4.79 5.38 -1.51
N ASN A 143 3.80 5.86 -2.27
CA ASN A 143 2.42 5.38 -2.17
C ASN A 143 2.17 4.29 -3.21
N MET A 144 1.89 3.07 -2.73
CA MET A 144 1.55 1.94 -3.57
C MET A 144 0.03 1.82 -3.69
N TYR A 145 -0.46 1.87 -4.93
CA TYR A 145 -1.88 1.74 -5.27
C TYR A 145 -2.20 0.32 -5.76
N PRO A 146 -3.49 -0.05 -5.88
CA PRO A 146 -3.89 -1.20 -6.68
C PRO A 146 -3.33 -1.12 -8.11
N LEU A 147 -3.33 -2.24 -8.84
CA LEU A 147 -2.91 -2.27 -10.23
C LEU A 147 -3.74 -1.29 -11.05
N ASP A 148 -3.07 -0.43 -11.82
CA ASP A 148 -3.76 0.37 -12.82
C ASP A 148 -4.10 -0.47 -14.06
N PHE A 149 -4.78 0.14 -15.03
CA PHE A 149 -5.18 -0.59 -16.25
C PHE A 149 -3.97 -1.11 -17.05
N GLU A 150 -2.84 -0.42 -17.01
CA GLU A 150 -1.62 -0.83 -17.71
C GLU A 150 -1.01 -2.07 -17.03
N GLU A 151 -0.87 -2.04 -15.71
CA GLU A 151 -0.42 -3.19 -14.91
C GLU A 151 -1.39 -4.38 -15.04
N PHE A 152 -2.69 -4.12 -15.18
CA PHE A 152 -3.69 -5.15 -15.49
C PHE A 152 -3.49 -5.80 -16.86
N LEU A 153 -3.19 -5.00 -17.90
CA LEU A 153 -2.86 -5.54 -19.23
C LEU A 153 -1.60 -6.39 -19.17
N TRP A 154 -0.57 -5.97 -18.44
CA TRP A 154 0.64 -6.76 -18.23
C TRP A 154 0.34 -8.09 -17.55
N ALA A 155 -0.47 -8.08 -16.50
CA ALA A 155 -0.91 -9.29 -15.81
C ALA A 155 -1.66 -10.26 -16.74
N ASN A 156 -2.37 -9.76 -17.74
CA ASN A 156 -3.06 -10.55 -18.77
C ASN A 156 -2.16 -10.96 -19.97
N GLY A 157 -0.85 -10.71 -19.91
CA GLY A 157 0.05 -11.01 -21.04
C GLY A 157 -0.20 -10.12 -22.27
N LYS A 158 -0.73 -8.90 -22.05
CA LYS A 158 -1.11 -7.92 -23.09
C LYS A 158 -0.19 -6.69 -23.08
N GLN A 159 1.09 -6.87 -22.77
CA GLN A 159 2.11 -5.80 -22.73
C GLN A 159 2.16 -5.00 -24.02
N PHE A 160 2.05 -5.67 -25.18
CA PHE A 160 2.01 -4.99 -26.48
C PHE A 160 0.91 -3.92 -26.53
N PHE A 161 -0.30 -4.23 -26.08
CA PHE A 161 -1.41 -3.28 -26.12
C PHE A 161 -1.23 -2.11 -25.15
N ALA A 162 -0.57 -2.32 -24.00
CA ALA A 162 -0.24 -1.23 -23.10
C ALA A 162 0.66 -0.17 -23.79
N GLU A 163 1.66 -0.61 -24.56
CA GLU A 163 2.55 0.30 -25.30
C GLU A 163 1.86 0.94 -26.50
N GLU A 164 1.09 0.18 -27.27
CA GLU A 164 0.34 0.72 -28.40
C GLU A 164 -0.64 1.81 -27.96
N ILE A 165 -1.35 1.64 -26.84
CA ILE A 165 -2.27 2.65 -26.31
C ILE A 165 -1.54 3.97 -26.07
N LYS A 166 -0.35 3.94 -25.46
CA LYS A 166 0.46 5.14 -25.21
C LYS A 166 0.88 5.81 -26.52
N GLN A 167 1.36 5.02 -27.50
CA GLN A 167 1.81 5.54 -28.79
C GLN A 167 0.67 6.19 -29.57
N HIS A 168 -0.47 5.52 -29.66
CA HIS A 168 -1.67 6.03 -30.32
C HIS A 168 -2.18 7.32 -29.67
N PHE A 169 -2.19 7.37 -28.33
CA PHE A 169 -2.54 8.58 -27.60
C PHE A 169 -1.55 9.73 -27.88
N ALA A 170 -0.25 9.47 -27.81
CA ALA A 170 0.79 10.48 -28.05
C ALA A 170 0.76 11.05 -29.48
N ASN A 171 0.43 10.21 -30.47
CA ASN A 171 0.36 10.61 -31.88
C ASN A 171 -1.04 11.08 -32.31
N ASN A 172 -2.02 11.09 -31.39
CA ASN A 172 -3.43 11.36 -31.68
C ASN A 172 -3.98 10.50 -32.84
N GLN A 173 -3.66 9.21 -32.82
CA GLN A 173 -4.04 8.25 -33.85
C GLN A 173 -5.10 7.27 -33.33
N PRO A 174 -6.23 7.10 -34.03
CA PRO A 174 -7.22 6.12 -33.64
C PRO A 174 -6.72 4.69 -33.92
N PHE A 175 -7.18 3.74 -33.12
CA PHE A 175 -7.07 2.33 -33.45
C PHE A 175 -8.06 1.95 -34.55
N ALA A 176 -7.76 0.87 -35.29
CA ALA A 176 -8.78 0.22 -36.10
C ALA A 176 -9.95 -0.24 -35.22
N GLU A 177 -11.18 -0.08 -35.70
CA GLU A 177 -12.41 -0.28 -34.90
C GLU A 177 -12.44 -1.62 -34.16
N GLY A 178 -12.07 -2.73 -34.81
CA GLY A 178 -12.06 -4.04 -34.18
C GLY A 178 -11.06 -4.16 -33.02
N ILE A 179 -9.90 -3.50 -33.11
CA ILE A 179 -8.92 -3.44 -32.03
C ILE A 179 -9.43 -2.53 -30.92
N HIS A 180 -10.01 -1.38 -31.27
CA HIS A 180 -10.59 -0.47 -30.30
C HIS A 180 -11.65 -1.16 -29.43
N GLN A 181 -12.60 -1.87 -30.04
CA GLN A 181 -13.62 -2.61 -29.30
C GLN A 181 -13.03 -3.68 -28.39
N MET A 182 -12.00 -4.41 -28.84
CA MET A 182 -11.29 -5.38 -28.00
C MET A 182 -10.67 -4.72 -26.75
N LEU A 183 -10.02 -3.56 -26.92
CA LEU A 183 -9.43 -2.81 -25.81
C LEU A 183 -10.50 -2.27 -24.85
N ILE A 184 -11.64 -1.85 -25.37
CA ILE A 184 -12.80 -1.44 -24.55
C ILE A 184 -13.34 -2.60 -23.72
N GLU A 185 -13.42 -3.82 -24.27
CA GLU A 185 -13.82 -5.01 -23.49
C GLU A 185 -12.81 -5.34 -22.38
N LEU A 186 -11.50 -5.27 -22.66
CA LEU A 186 -10.48 -5.42 -21.62
C LEU A 186 -10.59 -4.35 -20.53
N TYR A 187 -10.91 -3.11 -20.91
CA TYR A 187 -11.13 -2.03 -19.95
C TYR A 187 -12.38 -2.29 -19.09
N LYS A 188 -13.48 -2.78 -19.68
CA LYS A 188 -14.67 -3.21 -18.92
C LYS A 188 -14.35 -4.34 -17.95
N HIS A 189 -13.53 -5.31 -18.36
CA HIS A 189 -13.07 -6.37 -17.44
C HIS A 189 -12.33 -5.76 -16.25
N TYR A 190 -11.41 -4.83 -16.50
CA TYR A 190 -10.69 -4.11 -15.44
C TYR A 190 -11.64 -3.33 -14.52
N LEU A 191 -12.68 -2.69 -15.04
CA LEU A 191 -13.68 -2.00 -14.21
C LEU A 191 -14.44 -2.95 -13.28
N ILE A 192 -14.66 -4.20 -13.68
CA ILE A 192 -15.32 -5.23 -12.85
C ILE A 192 -14.33 -5.83 -11.86
N THR A 193 -13.12 -6.16 -12.28
CA THR A 193 -12.10 -6.77 -11.40
C THR A 193 -11.56 -5.74 -10.39
N GLY A 194 -11.43 -4.50 -10.81
CA GLY A 194 -10.58 -3.50 -10.17
C GLY A 194 -9.08 -3.86 -10.30
N GLY A 195 -8.27 -3.18 -9.50
CA GLY A 195 -6.81 -3.35 -9.47
C GLY A 195 -6.27 -4.19 -8.33
N MET A 196 -7.10 -4.76 -7.45
CA MET A 196 -6.59 -5.47 -6.28
C MET A 196 -5.82 -6.74 -6.72
N PRO A 197 -4.54 -6.93 -6.34
CA PRO A 197 -3.70 -7.99 -6.86
C PRO A 197 -4.30 -9.39 -6.76
N ALA A 198 -4.93 -9.73 -5.62
CA ALA A 198 -5.55 -11.04 -5.43
C ALA A 198 -6.72 -11.27 -6.41
N VAL A 199 -7.50 -10.23 -6.69
CA VAL A 199 -8.63 -10.26 -7.63
C VAL A 199 -8.13 -10.39 -9.07
N VAL A 200 -7.16 -9.56 -9.46
CA VAL A 200 -6.57 -9.59 -10.81
C VAL A 200 -5.95 -10.96 -11.07
N LYS A 201 -5.19 -11.50 -10.12
CA LYS A 201 -4.56 -12.82 -10.25
C LYS A 201 -5.61 -13.91 -10.49
N GLN A 202 -6.65 -13.97 -9.66
CA GLN A 202 -7.72 -14.96 -9.80
C GLN A 202 -8.42 -14.84 -11.16
N PHE A 203 -8.74 -13.62 -11.59
CA PHE A 203 -9.37 -13.39 -12.89
C PHE A 203 -8.48 -13.82 -14.05
N VAL A 204 -7.18 -13.50 -14.01
CA VAL A 204 -6.23 -13.92 -15.05
C VAL A 204 -6.15 -15.45 -15.15
N GLU A 205 -6.16 -16.15 -14.02
CA GLU A 205 -6.07 -17.61 -13.95
C GLU A 205 -7.36 -18.32 -14.42
N THR A 206 -8.54 -17.80 -14.09
CA THR A 206 -9.80 -18.51 -14.38
C THR A 206 -10.62 -17.92 -15.53
N GLN A 207 -10.39 -16.65 -15.87
CA GLN A 207 -11.18 -15.86 -16.83
C GLN A 207 -12.68 -15.81 -16.48
N LYS A 208 -13.04 -15.94 -15.19
CA LYS A 208 -14.42 -15.97 -14.71
C LYS A 208 -14.66 -14.91 -13.64
N PHE A 209 -15.66 -14.05 -13.86
CA PHE A 209 -16.08 -13.05 -12.88
C PHE A 209 -16.73 -13.65 -11.63
N THR A 210 -17.34 -14.84 -11.73
CA THR A 210 -17.94 -15.51 -10.57
C THR A 210 -16.91 -15.85 -9.50
N ASP A 211 -15.66 -16.11 -9.90
CA ASP A 211 -14.62 -16.61 -9.01
C ASP A 211 -13.93 -15.50 -8.21
N ILE A 212 -14.20 -14.23 -8.55
CA ILE A 212 -13.59 -13.06 -7.89
C ILE A 212 -14.49 -12.39 -6.85
N ILE A 213 -15.80 -12.66 -6.86
CA ILE A 213 -16.79 -11.99 -6.00
C ILE A 213 -16.47 -12.22 -4.52
N ASP A 214 -16.11 -13.45 -4.16
CA ASP A 214 -15.76 -13.81 -2.78
C ASP A 214 -14.47 -13.11 -2.34
N ILE A 215 -13.49 -12.99 -3.24
CA ILE A 215 -12.25 -12.28 -2.96
C ILE A 215 -12.57 -10.81 -2.71
N GLN A 216 -13.27 -10.14 -3.62
CA GLN A 216 -13.67 -8.73 -3.48
C GLN A 216 -14.43 -8.49 -2.16
N SER A 217 -15.39 -9.35 -1.85
CA SER A 217 -16.17 -9.26 -0.60
C SER A 217 -15.31 -9.41 0.64
N ARG A 218 -14.35 -10.34 0.62
CA ARG A 218 -13.37 -10.49 1.71
C ARG A 218 -12.50 -9.24 1.85
N ILE A 219 -11.99 -8.68 0.76
CA ILE A 219 -11.23 -7.42 0.79
C ILE A 219 -12.06 -6.35 1.50
N LEU A 220 -13.29 -6.08 1.03
CA LEU A 220 -14.16 -5.07 1.62
C LEU A 220 -14.41 -5.29 3.11
N ASN A 221 -14.62 -6.54 3.54
CA ASN A 221 -14.81 -6.87 4.96
C ASN A 221 -13.56 -6.59 5.81
N GLU A 222 -12.36 -6.76 5.26
CA GLU A 222 -11.11 -6.44 5.97
C GLU A 222 -10.95 -4.94 6.18
N TYR A 223 -11.28 -4.10 5.19
CA TYR A 223 -11.32 -2.64 5.38
C TYR A 223 -12.31 -2.26 6.50
N LEU A 224 -13.52 -2.85 6.48
CA LEU A 224 -14.51 -2.62 7.53
C LEU A 224 -14.04 -3.07 8.92
N ALA A 225 -13.23 -4.13 9.01
CA ALA A 225 -12.66 -4.61 10.27
C ALA A 225 -11.63 -3.61 10.82
N ASP A 226 -10.81 -3.00 9.96
CA ASP A 226 -9.81 -2.01 10.39
C ASP A 226 -10.41 -0.72 10.91
N MET A 227 -11.50 -0.27 10.30
CA MET A 227 -12.28 0.86 10.80
C MET A 227 -12.74 0.67 12.25
N ALA A 228 -12.88 -0.58 12.72
CA ALA A 228 -13.20 -0.90 14.11
C ALA A 228 -11.95 -1.01 15.02
N LYS A 229 -10.76 -1.25 14.46
CA LYS A 229 -9.50 -1.37 15.22
C LYS A 229 -8.93 0.00 15.59
N TYR A 230 -9.00 0.98 14.69
CA TYR A 230 -8.30 2.27 14.82
C TYR A 230 -9.19 3.48 15.11
N ALA A 231 -10.50 3.28 15.34
CA ALA A 231 -11.43 4.36 15.70
C ALA A 231 -12.24 4.00 16.94
N SER A 232 -12.77 5.01 17.63
CA SER A 232 -13.69 4.80 18.75
C SER A 232 -14.97 4.10 18.27
N ALA A 233 -15.64 3.33 19.13
CA ALA A 233 -16.85 2.59 18.74
C ALA A 233 -17.93 3.48 18.09
N SER A 234 -18.12 4.71 18.58
CA SER A 234 -19.08 5.66 18.00
C SER A 234 -18.61 6.22 16.65
N THR A 235 -17.32 6.50 16.51
CA THR A 235 -16.71 6.95 15.24
C THR A 235 -16.73 5.84 14.19
N SER A 236 -16.41 4.59 14.55
CA SER A 236 -16.41 3.45 13.62
C SER A 236 -17.78 3.19 12.99
N VAL A 237 -18.87 3.34 13.74
CA VAL A 237 -20.23 3.20 13.19
C VAL A 237 -20.48 4.23 12.08
N LYS A 238 -20.05 5.47 12.30
CA LYS A 238 -20.20 6.56 11.32
C LYS A 238 -19.28 6.40 10.11
N ILE A 239 -18.02 5.98 10.32
CA ILE A 239 -17.08 5.65 9.25
C ILE A 239 -17.67 4.56 8.35
N ARG A 240 -18.17 3.47 8.94
CA ARG A 240 -18.82 2.38 8.18
C ARG A 240 -20.05 2.86 7.41
N ALA A 241 -20.88 3.72 8.02
CA ALA A 241 -22.03 4.30 7.32
C ALA A 241 -21.58 5.14 6.10
N CYS A 242 -20.54 5.96 6.26
CA CYS A 242 -19.97 6.73 5.15
C CYS A 242 -19.42 5.81 4.05
N TYR A 243 -18.62 4.82 4.41
CA TYR A 243 -18.02 3.86 3.49
C TYR A 243 -19.08 3.09 2.69
N ASN A 244 -20.08 2.52 3.37
CA ASN A 244 -21.17 1.78 2.73
C ASN A 244 -22.05 2.65 1.83
N SER A 245 -22.03 3.98 2.02
CA SER A 245 -22.76 4.90 1.14
C SER A 245 -22.07 5.13 -0.20
N ILE A 246 -20.76 4.87 -0.32
CA ILE A 246 -19.93 5.24 -1.48
C ILE A 246 -20.51 4.73 -2.81
N PRO A 247 -20.94 3.45 -2.96
CA PRO A 247 -21.52 2.99 -4.23
C PRO A 247 -22.75 3.81 -4.65
N THR A 248 -23.63 4.12 -3.72
CA THR A 248 -24.84 4.94 -3.96
C THR A 248 -24.49 6.41 -4.24
N GLN A 249 -23.38 6.91 -3.68
CA GLN A 249 -22.88 8.25 -3.99
C GLN A 249 -22.35 8.30 -5.44
N LEU A 250 -21.57 7.30 -5.84
CA LEU A 250 -20.95 7.21 -7.17
C LEU A 250 -21.94 6.93 -8.30
N ALA A 251 -23.06 6.27 -8.00
CA ALA A 251 -24.13 6.01 -8.97
C ALA A 251 -24.90 7.26 -9.42
N LYS A 252 -24.63 8.42 -8.81
CA LYS A 252 -25.32 9.68 -9.11
C LYS A 252 -24.59 10.47 -10.19
N GLU A 253 -25.36 11.27 -10.93
CA GLU A 253 -24.80 12.26 -11.86
C GLU A 253 -23.96 13.34 -11.14
N ASN A 254 -24.33 13.69 -9.90
CA ASN A 254 -23.57 14.65 -9.10
C ASN A 254 -22.50 13.93 -8.28
N THR A 255 -21.24 14.26 -8.56
CA THR A 255 -20.05 13.68 -7.91
C THR A 255 -19.74 14.26 -6.53
N LYS A 256 -20.46 15.31 -6.08
CA LYS A 256 -20.28 15.85 -4.73
C LYS A 256 -20.84 14.89 -3.68
N PHE A 257 -20.05 14.59 -2.66
CA PHE A 257 -20.48 13.77 -1.52
C PHE A 257 -21.66 14.40 -0.79
N GLN A 258 -22.72 13.63 -0.52
CA GLN A 258 -23.93 14.12 0.12
C GLN A 258 -24.19 13.39 1.44
N TYR A 259 -24.06 14.09 2.57
CA TYR A 259 -24.29 13.53 3.92
C TYR A 259 -25.69 12.93 4.11
N LYS A 260 -26.71 13.50 3.46
CA LYS A 260 -28.09 12.99 3.52
C LYS A 260 -28.28 11.57 2.96
N VAL A 261 -27.31 11.09 2.18
CA VAL A 261 -27.30 9.75 1.56
C VAL A 261 -26.80 8.71 2.55
N VAL A 262 -25.83 9.10 3.38
CA VAL A 262 -25.34 8.29 4.49
C VAL A 262 -26.49 8.03 5.45
N GLN A 263 -27.16 9.11 5.87
CA GLN A 263 -28.31 9.05 6.76
C GLN A 263 -29.20 10.29 6.58
N LYS A 264 -30.52 10.11 6.66
CA LYS A 264 -31.48 11.24 6.64
C LYS A 264 -31.14 12.23 7.76
N GLY A 265 -30.97 13.50 7.40
CA GLY A 265 -30.56 14.56 8.32
C GLY A 265 -29.04 14.65 8.57
N GLY A 266 -28.23 13.86 7.86
CA GLY A 266 -26.77 13.89 7.97
C GLY A 266 -26.19 15.26 7.59
N SER A 267 -25.12 15.65 8.30
CA SER A 267 -24.40 16.92 8.11
C SER A 267 -22.88 16.72 8.26
N ALA A 268 -22.11 17.74 7.86
CA ALA A 268 -20.67 17.76 8.08
C ALA A 268 -20.30 17.66 9.57
N THR A 269 -21.08 18.25 10.47
CA THR A 269 -20.85 18.11 11.92
C THR A 269 -21.00 16.67 12.40
N LEU A 270 -21.86 15.88 11.76
CA LEU A 270 -22.10 14.50 12.17
C LEU A 270 -21.05 13.53 11.61
N PHE A 271 -20.66 13.72 10.35
CA PHE A 271 -19.86 12.76 9.58
C PHE A 271 -18.50 13.29 9.10
N GLY A 272 -18.19 14.57 9.29
CA GLY A 272 -16.95 15.19 8.79
C GLY A 272 -15.71 14.44 9.26
N GLU A 273 -15.59 14.20 10.57
CA GLU A 273 -14.49 13.40 11.15
C GLU A 273 -14.39 11.99 10.52
N SER A 274 -15.52 11.38 10.16
CA SER A 274 -15.54 10.06 9.52
C SER A 274 -15.04 10.10 8.08
N ILE A 275 -15.28 11.21 7.36
CA ILE A 275 -14.75 11.43 6.02
C ILE A 275 -13.25 11.73 6.10
N ASP A 276 -12.83 12.61 7.00
CA ASP A 276 -11.41 12.93 7.22
C ASP A 276 -10.60 11.66 7.58
N TRP A 277 -11.20 10.76 8.37
CA TRP A 277 -10.61 9.46 8.69
C TRP A 277 -10.45 8.58 7.45
N LEU A 278 -11.47 8.48 6.59
CA LEU A 278 -11.41 7.70 5.34
C LEU A 278 -10.40 8.27 4.36
N GLU A 279 -10.29 9.60 4.24
CA GLU A 279 -9.27 10.25 3.42
C GLU A 279 -7.86 10.01 3.97
N SER A 280 -7.69 9.93 5.29
CA SER A 280 -6.41 9.71 5.95
C SER A 280 -5.96 8.24 5.94
N GLU A 281 -6.86 7.31 5.68
CA GLU A 281 -6.59 5.87 5.59
C GLU A 281 -5.77 5.51 4.33
N GLY A 282 -6.01 6.25 3.23
CA GLY A 282 -5.41 6.05 1.91
C GLY A 282 -6.42 5.61 0.85
#